data_AF-A0A919EJQ7-F1
#
_entry.id   AF-A0A919EJQ7-F1
#
_cell.length_a   1.000
_cell.length_b   1.000
_cell.length_c   1.000
_cell.angle_alpha   90.00
_cell.angle_beta   90.00
_cell.angle_gamma   90.00
#
_symmetry.space_group_name_H-M   'P 1'
#
loop_
_entity.id
_entity.type
_entity.pdbx_description
1 polymer ?
#
loop_
_entity_poly.entity_id
_entity_poly.type
_entity_poly.pdbx_seq_one_letter_code
_entity_poly.pdbx_strand_id
1 'polypeptide(L)'
;MTPDPTQPWGVAIDYAGRAALTEDGHTVELRLYDSTLGGPLVPDPMTGEYPAVYVSAQVAESGEGGAQLRGHGLALVQPAGGRPAVPDPAAVVRAVTAALADFETRRASFAALCAAWAPAPPAPEPEPEPAP
;
A
#
# COMPACT_ATOMS: atom_id res chain seq x y z
N MET A 1 -0.15 -20.04 1.48
CA MET A 1 1.22 -20.48 1.11
C MET A 1 2.28 -19.53 1.69
N THR A 2 3.42 -20.09 2.09
CA THR A 2 4.66 -19.34 2.37
C THR A 2 5.44 -19.25 1.05
N PRO A 3 5.61 -18.07 0.44
CA PRO A 3 6.39 -17.96 -0.78
C PRO A 3 7.83 -18.32 -0.49
N ASP A 4 8.38 -19.15 -1.35
CA ASP A 4 9.78 -19.57 -1.27
C ASP A 4 10.68 -18.35 -1.58
N PRO A 5 11.55 -17.95 -0.64
CA PRO A 5 12.41 -16.76 -0.77
C PRO A 5 13.37 -16.85 -1.96
N THR A 6 13.56 -18.05 -2.51
CA THR A 6 14.46 -18.30 -3.65
C THR A 6 13.75 -18.22 -5.02
N GLN A 7 12.42 -18.03 -5.03
CA GLN A 7 11.64 -17.89 -6.27
C GLN A 7 11.83 -16.50 -6.91
N PRO A 8 11.78 -16.40 -8.24
CA PRO A 8 12.12 -15.18 -8.97
C PRO A 8 10.99 -14.13 -8.96
N TRP A 9 10.56 -13.66 -7.80
CA TRP A 9 9.56 -12.59 -7.69
C TRP A 9 10.11 -11.19 -8.01
N GLY A 10 11.42 -11.09 -8.28
CA GLY A 10 12.12 -9.83 -8.50
C GLY A 10 12.47 -9.07 -7.22
N VAL A 11 12.10 -9.58 -6.04
CA VAL A 11 12.44 -9.06 -4.71
C VAL A 11 12.69 -10.22 -3.75
N ALA A 12 13.55 -10.00 -2.74
CA ALA A 12 13.76 -10.99 -1.67
C ALA A 12 12.56 -10.95 -0.70
N ILE A 13 11.81 -12.04 -0.64
CA ILE A 13 10.57 -12.16 0.17
C ILE A 13 10.83 -13.13 1.31
N ASP A 14 10.37 -12.83 2.53
CA ASP A 14 10.47 -13.75 3.67
C ASP A 14 9.49 -14.94 3.56
N TYR A 15 9.63 -15.91 4.46
CA TYR A 15 8.73 -17.07 4.55
C TYR A 15 7.26 -16.69 4.90
N ALA A 16 6.96 -15.44 5.22
CA ALA A 16 5.60 -14.97 5.44
C ALA A 16 5.04 -14.18 4.24
N GLY A 17 5.76 -14.14 3.11
CA GLY A 17 5.33 -13.40 1.94
C GLY A 17 5.52 -11.91 2.04
N ARG A 18 6.45 -11.44 2.87
CA ARG A 18 6.69 -10.02 3.11
C ARG A 18 8.06 -9.62 2.62
N ALA A 19 8.15 -8.41 2.08
CA ALA A 19 9.40 -7.73 1.82
C ALA A 19 9.26 -6.25 2.19
N ALA A 20 10.34 -5.64 2.64
CA ALA A 20 10.42 -4.21 2.89
C ALA A 20 11.67 -3.66 2.21
N LEU A 21 11.50 -2.57 1.48
CA LEU A 21 12.59 -1.81 0.86
C LEU A 21 12.50 -0.36 1.33
N THR A 22 13.63 0.21 1.74
CA THR A 22 13.73 1.63 2.06
C THR A 22 14.73 2.27 1.10
N GLU A 23 14.28 3.28 0.37
CA GLU A 23 15.08 4.03 -0.60
C GLU A 23 14.61 5.49 -0.58
N ASP A 24 15.55 6.45 -0.59
CA ASP A 24 15.28 7.90 -0.61
C ASP A 24 14.27 8.42 0.44
N GLY A 25 14.17 7.75 1.59
CA GLY A 25 13.25 8.12 2.68
C GLY A 25 11.84 7.56 2.53
N HIS A 26 11.53 6.87 1.42
CA HIS A 26 10.30 6.12 1.23
C HIS A 26 10.50 4.68 1.68
N THR A 27 9.50 4.14 2.38
CA THR A 27 9.43 2.70 2.67
C THR A 27 8.36 2.07 1.82
N VAL A 28 8.74 1.03 1.07
CA VAL A 28 7.86 0.17 0.29
C VAL A 28 7.66 -1.15 1.02
N GLU A 29 6.46 -1.38 1.53
CA GLU A 29 6.07 -2.67 2.09
C GLU A 29 5.36 -3.50 1.02
N LEU A 30 5.87 -4.70 0.78
CA LEU A 30 5.31 -5.68 -0.15
C LEU A 30 4.73 -6.86 0.62
N ARG A 31 3.55 -7.31 0.21
CA ARG A 31 2.92 -8.52 0.75
C ARG A 31 2.34 -9.38 -0.35
N LEU A 32 2.65 -10.67 -0.29
CA LEU A 32 2.15 -11.74 -1.13
C LEU A 32 1.26 -12.66 -0.29
N TYR A 33 0.01 -12.85 -0.72
CA TYR A 33 -0.91 -13.73 -0.02
C TYR A 33 -1.96 -14.33 -0.97
N ASP A 34 -2.54 -15.45 -0.56
CA ASP A 34 -3.72 -16.06 -1.17
C ASP A 34 -4.90 -15.97 -0.17
N SER A 35 -6.11 -16.31 -0.61
CA SER A 35 -7.30 -16.31 0.25
C SER A 35 -7.34 -17.45 1.28
N THR A 36 -6.41 -18.41 1.22
CA THR A 36 -6.34 -19.54 2.16
C THR A 36 -5.64 -19.18 3.46
N LEU A 37 -4.98 -18.02 3.52
CA LEU A 37 -4.28 -17.50 4.71
C LEU A 37 -3.26 -18.49 5.31
N GLY A 38 -2.62 -19.30 4.48
CA GLY A 38 -1.65 -20.32 4.91
C GLY A 38 -2.20 -21.75 4.92
N GLY A 39 -3.46 -21.94 4.54
CA GLY A 39 -4.06 -23.25 4.30
C GLY A 39 -3.49 -23.99 3.08
N PRO A 40 -3.89 -25.26 2.89
CA PRO A 40 -3.49 -26.04 1.73
C PRO A 40 -4.05 -25.42 0.45
N LEU A 41 -3.20 -25.35 -0.59
CA LEU A 41 -3.60 -24.84 -1.89
C LEU A 41 -4.38 -25.93 -2.63
N VAL A 42 -5.70 -25.79 -2.64
CA VAL A 42 -6.61 -26.67 -3.36
C VAL A 42 -7.47 -25.84 -4.31
N PRO A 43 -7.93 -26.41 -5.43
CA PRO A 43 -8.94 -25.77 -6.25
C PRO A 43 -10.17 -25.43 -5.40
N ASP A 44 -10.69 -24.23 -5.58
CA ASP A 44 -11.95 -23.82 -4.99
C ASP A 44 -13.06 -24.77 -5.47
N PRO A 45 -13.86 -25.36 -4.56
CA PRO A 45 -14.85 -26.36 -4.94
C PRO A 45 -16.03 -25.80 -5.74
N MET A 46 -16.24 -24.47 -5.74
CA MET A 46 -17.28 -23.78 -6.49
C MET A 46 -16.80 -23.36 -7.88
N THR A 47 -15.56 -22.86 -7.99
CA THR A 47 -15.04 -22.33 -9.27
C THR A 47 -14.15 -23.32 -10.02
N GLY A 48 -13.63 -24.34 -9.35
CA GLY A 48 -12.66 -25.30 -9.91
C GLY A 48 -11.26 -24.71 -10.11
N GLU A 49 -11.04 -23.46 -9.73
CA GLU A 49 -9.78 -22.73 -9.92
C GLU A 49 -9.01 -22.59 -8.62
N TYR A 50 -7.68 -22.48 -8.72
CA TYR A 50 -6.85 -22.16 -7.56
C TYR A 50 -7.07 -20.71 -7.10
N PRO A 51 -6.76 -20.36 -5.84
CA PRO A 51 -6.85 -18.98 -5.41
C PRO A 51 -5.84 -18.09 -6.15
N ALA A 52 -6.25 -16.85 -6.44
CA ALA A 52 -5.34 -15.82 -6.92
C ALA A 52 -4.30 -15.47 -5.86
N VAL A 53 -3.12 -15.04 -6.31
CA VAL A 53 -2.10 -14.44 -5.44
C VAL A 53 -2.21 -12.92 -5.54
N TYR A 54 -2.36 -12.28 -4.39
CA TYR A 54 -2.41 -10.84 -4.24
C TYR A 54 -1.01 -10.32 -3.94
N VAL A 55 -0.56 -9.35 -4.72
CA VAL A 55 0.68 -8.59 -4.51
C VAL A 55 0.30 -7.17 -4.17
N SER A 56 0.40 -6.79 -2.90
CA SER A 56 0.14 -5.42 -2.46
C SER A 56 1.44 -4.69 -2.19
N ALA A 57 1.51 -3.41 -2.56
CA ALA A 57 2.57 -2.49 -2.22
C ALA A 57 2.00 -1.30 -1.43
N GLN A 58 2.74 -0.81 -0.43
CA GLN A 58 2.44 0.42 0.28
C GLN A 58 3.68 1.31 0.26
N VAL A 59 3.54 2.54 -0.22
CA VAL A 59 4.55 3.60 -0.12
C VAL A 59 4.16 4.50 1.02
N ALA A 60 5.08 4.80 1.94
CA ALA A 60 4.85 5.73 3.02
C ALA A 60 5.96 6.79 3.12
N GLU A 61 5.55 8.03 3.39
CA GLU A 61 6.44 9.14 3.74
C GLU A 61 5.98 9.73 5.08
N SER A 62 6.92 9.94 5.99
CA SER A 62 6.65 10.52 7.30
C SER A 62 6.86 12.04 7.26
N GLY A 63 5.89 12.78 7.78
CA GLY A 63 5.96 14.22 8.00
C GLY A 63 6.17 14.58 9.46
N GLU A 64 6.15 15.88 9.75
CA GLU A 64 6.21 16.39 11.12
C GLU A 64 5.00 15.98 11.96
N GLY A 65 5.16 16.01 13.30
CA GLY A 65 4.07 15.74 14.23
C GLY A 65 3.51 14.30 14.18
N GLY A 66 4.24 13.36 13.58
CA GLY A 66 3.79 11.98 13.41
C GLY A 66 2.81 11.78 12.24
N ALA A 67 2.64 12.78 11.37
CA ALA A 67 1.86 12.62 10.16
C ALA A 67 2.52 11.60 9.22
N GLN A 68 1.71 10.82 8.51
CA GLN A 68 2.17 9.98 7.42
C GLN A 68 1.26 10.10 6.21
N LEU A 69 1.88 10.29 5.05
CA LEU A 69 1.20 10.12 3.77
C LEU A 69 1.48 8.70 3.27
N ARG A 70 0.43 8.02 2.80
CA ARG A 70 0.54 6.64 2.31
C ARG A 70 -0.15 6.49 0.98
N GLY A 71 0.51 5.82 0.04
CA GLY A 71 -0.06 5.34 -1.21
C GLY A 71 -0.13 3.81 -1.22
N HIS A 72 -1.16 3.26 -1.87
CA HIS A 72 -1.42 1.83 -1.92
C HIS A 72 -1.57 1.33 -3.36
N GLY A 73 -1.05 0.15 -3.62
CA GLY A 73 -1.16 -0.52 -4.90
C GLY A 73 -1.44 -2.01 -4.73
N LEU A 74 -2.18 -2.58 -5.68
CA LEU A 74 -2.53 -4.00 -5.70
C LEU A 74 -2.40 -4.55 -7.12
N ALA A 75 -1.73 -5.69 -7.26
CA ALA A 75 -1.75 -6.50 -8.46
C ALA A 75 -2.20 -7.93 -8.09
N LEU A 76 -2.99 -8.55 -8.97
CA LEU A 76 -3.38 -9.95 -8.82
C LEU A 76 -2.64 -10.80 -9.85
N VAL A 77 -2.18 -11.96 -9.41
CA VAL A 77 -1.67 -13.03 -10.26
C VAL A 77 -2.71 -14.13 -10.25
N GLN A 78 -3.35 -14.33 -11.39
CA GLN A 78 -4.41 -15.33 -11.53
C GLN A 78 -3.81 -16.73 -11.72
N PRO A 79 -4.47 -17.78 -11.21
CA PRO A 79 -4.22 -19.14 -11.68
C PRO A 79 -4.50 -19.25 -13.19
N ALA A 80 -3.91 -20.25 -13.84
CA ALA A 80 -4.17 -20.50 -15.25
C ALA A 80 -4.13 -22.00 -15.57
N GLY A 81 -5.13 -22.46 -16.32
CA GLY A 81 -5.18 -23.85 -16.81
C GLY A 81 -5.26 -24.89 -15.69
N GLY A 82 -6.04 -24.62 -14.64
CA GLY A 82 -6.19 -25.53 -13.50
C GLY A 82 -4.89 -25.71 -12.71
N ARG A 83 -3.99 -24.73 -12.76
CA ARG A 83 -2.74 -24.71 -12.00
C ARG A 83 -2.70 -23.51 -11.06
N PRO A 84 -2.01 -23.64 -9.91
CA PRO A 84 -1.72 -22.51 -9.03
C PRO A 84 -1.10 -21.33 -9.78
N ALA A 85 -1.36 -20.12 -9.28
CA ALA A 85 -0.62 -18.93 -9.70
C ALA A 85 0.89 -19.15 -9.51
N VAL A 86 1.67 -18.82 -10.52
CA VAL A 86 3.13 -18.93 -10.53
C VAL A 86 3.77 -17.56 -10.29
N PRO A 87 5.04 -17.50 -9.84
CA PRO A 87 5.75 -16.23 -9.68
C PRO A 87 5.70 -15.35 -10.93
N ASP A 88 5.30 -14.08 -10.75
CA ASP A 88 5.24 -13.05 -11.78
C ASP A 88 5.99 -11.78 -11.31
N PRO A 89 7.23 -11.54 -11.78
CA PRO A 89 7.98 -10.32 -11.46
C PRO A 89 7.22 -9.04 -11.87
N ALA A 90 6.45 -9.09 -12.96
CA ALA A 90 5.72 -7.92 -13.43
C ALA A 90 4.56 -7.55 -12.49
N ALA A 91 4.06 -8.47 -11.66
CA ALA A 91 3.04 -8.18 -10.67
C ALA A 91 3.56 -7.25 -9.57
N VAL A 92 4.81 -7.47 -9.12
CA VAL A 92 5.48 -6.58 -8.15
C VAL A 92 5.64 -5.18 -8.75
N VAL A 93 6.14 -5.08 -9.98
CA VAL A 93 6.28 -3.80 -10.69
C VAL A 93 4.94 -3.08 -10.82
N ARG A 94 3.86 -3.79 -11.16
CA ARG A 94 2.50 -3.22 -11.25
C ARG A 94 2.01 -2.70 -9.90
N ALA A 95 2.18 -3.48 -8.83
CA ALA A 95 1.76 -3.08 -7.49
C ALA A 95 2.52 -1.84 -7.00
N VAL A 96 3.85 -1.80 -7.17
CA VAL A 96 4.68 -0.65 -6.78
C VAL A 96 4.33 0.59 -7.60
N THR A 97 4.20 0.44 -8.92
CA THR A 97 3.79 1.56 -9.80
C THR A 97 2.43 2.13 -9.37
N ALA A 98 1.46 1.27 -9.06
CA ALA A 98 0.15 1.70 -8.57
C ALA A 98 0.25 2.42 -7.22
N ALA A 99 1.07 1.93 -6.29
CA ALA A 99 1.27 2.55 -4.99
C ALA A 99 1.90 3.95 -5.09
N LEU A 100 2.88 4.12 -5.98
CA LEU A 100 3.49 5.43 -6.25
C LEU A 100 2.50 6.41 -6.89
N ALA A 101 1.67 5.94 -7.83
CA ALA A 101 0.65 6.78 -8.44
C ALA A 101 -0.43 7.22 -7.44
N ASP A 102 -0.88 6.32 -6.56
CA ASP A 102 -1.83 6.66 -5.48
C ASP A 102 -1.19 7.64 -4.48
N PHE A 103 0.08 7.45 -4.14
CA PHE A 103 0.83 8.36 -3.28
C PHE A 103 0.85 9.80 -3.84
N GLU A 104 1.25 9.98 -5.10
CA GLU A 104 1.30 11.29 -5.74
C GLU A 104 -0.09 11.94 -5.85
N THR A 105 -1.12 11.13 -6.13
CA THR A 105 -2.52 11.61 -6.17
C THR A 105 -2.96 12.16 -4.81
N ARG A 106 -2.63 11.45 -3.72
CA ARG A 106 -2.95 11.90 -2.36
C ARG A 106 -2.13 13.10 -1.95
N ARG A 107 -0.85 13.17 -2.33
CA ARG A 107 0.01 14.33 -2.09
C ARG A 107 -0.60 15.59 -2.70
N ALA A 108 -1.00 15.52 -3.98
CA ALA A 108 -1.64 16.64 -4.68
C ALA A 108 -2.99 17.02 -4.05
N SER A 109 -3.81 16.03 -3.68
CA SER A 109 -5.12 16.26 -3.04
C SER A 109 -4.99 16.95 -1.69
N PHE A 110 -4.00 16.54 -0.89
CA PHE A 110 -3.74 17.15 0.41
C PHE A 110 -3.22 18.58 0.28
N ALA A 111 -2.32 18.84 -0.68
CA ALA A 111 -1.88 20.21 -0.98
C ALA A 111 -3.04 21.11 -1.40
N ALA A 112 -3.96 20.61 -2.23
CA ALA A 112 -5.16 21.34 -2.64
C ALA A 112 -6.09 21.62 -1.45
N LEU A 113 -6.27 20.65 -0.54
CA LEU A 113 -7.05 20.84 0.69
C LEU A 113 -6.45 21.94 1.58
N CYS A 114 -5.13 21.93 1.78
CA CYS A 114 -4.43 22.96 2.55
C CYS A 114 -4.58 24.34 1.91
N ALA A 115 -4.48 24.45 0.58
CA ALA A 115 -4.65 25.71 -0.13
C ALA A 115 -6.10 26.25 -0.06
N ALA A 116 -7.09 25.35 -0.01
CA ALA A 116 -8.49 25.73 0.14
C ALA A 116 -8.89 26.09 1.57
N TRP A 117 -8.05 25.77 2.57
CA TRP A 117 -8.36 26.03 3.96
C TRP A 117 -8.20 27.52 4.30
N ALA A 118 -9.33 28.20 4.52
CA ALA A 118 -9.39 29.56 5.03
C ALA A 118 -9.74 29.54 6.53
N PRO A 119 -8.76 29.65 7.45
CA PRO A 119 -9.06 29.72 8.86
C PRO A 119 -9.90 30.98 9.17
N ALA A 120 -10.79 30.87 10.15
CA ALA A 120 -11.58 32.02 10.59
C ALA A 120 -10.64 33.12 11.11
N PRO A 121 -10.93 34.41 10.82
CA PRO A 121 -10.15 35.49 11.39
C PRO A 121 -10.21 35.43 12.92
N PRO A 122 -9.13 35.83 13.61
CA PRO A 122 -9.10 35.85 15.07
C PRO A 122 -10.25 36.70 15.61
N ALA A 123 -10.83 36.27 16.73
CA ALA A 123 -11.85 37.06 17.40
C ALA A 123 -11.27 38.42 17.81
N PRO A 124 -12.05 39.51 17.72
CA PRO A 124 -11.59 40.82 18.16
C PRO A 124 -11.17 40.76 19.63
N GLU A 125 -10.06 41.41 19.94
CA GLU A 125 -9.54 41.51 21.30
C GLU A 125 -10.57 42.22 22.20
N PRO A 126 -10.86 41.71 23.42
CA PRO A 126 -11.82 42.34 24.30
C PRO A 126 -11.40 43.79 24.60
N GLU A 127 -12.36 44.71 24.48
CA GLU A 127 -12.14 46.14 24.74
C GLU A 127 -11.67 46.31 26.20
N PRO A 128 -10.62 47.12 26.47
CA PRO A 128 -10.09 47.28 27.82
C PRO A 128 -11.17 47.80 28.76
N GLU A 129 -11.34 47.11 29.90
CA GLU A 129 -12.28 47.49 30.94
C GLU A 129 -11.98 48.93 31.44
N PRO A 130 -12.99 49.81 31.56
CA PRO A 130 -12.75 51.18 32.03
C PRO A 130 -12.15 51.16 33.44
N ALA A 131 -11.07 51.92 33.62
CA ALA A 131 -10.40 52.05 34.91
C ALA A 131 -11.33 52.68 35.96
N PRO A 132 -11.25 52.24 37.24
CA PRO A 132 -12.12 52.71 38.33
C PRO A 132 -11.90 54.18 38.69
#